data_AF-L1M1J9-F1
#
_entry.id   AF-L1M1J9-F1
#
_cell.length_a   1.000
_cell.length_b   1.000
_cell.length_c   1.000
_cell.angle_alpha   90.00
_cell.angle_beta   90.00
_cell.angle_gamma   90.00
#
_symmetry.space_group_name_H-M   'P 1'
#
loop_
_entity.id
_entity.type
_entity.pdbx_description
1 polymer ?
#
loop_
_entity_poly.entity_id
_entity_poly.type
_entity_poly.pdbx_seq_one_letter_code
_entity_poly.pdbx_strand_id
1 'polypeptide(L)'
;MTLLSEFELHEDAPVYQGTASPEAIEITVGKLYSEVVHRYSTYEAVVRSHFCQRMREAYGDDENLDPEVQYAFAFARHTYDYVSEEELLEIEAEDSNNGICSHGLNWLTCPCGCFEVD
;
A
#
# COMPACT_ATOMS: atom_id res chain seq x y z
N MET A 1 9.76 26.66 -24.81
CA MET A 1 8.70 26.10 -25.66
C MET A 1 9.11 24.66 -25.96
N THR A 2 8.84 23.78 -25.01
CA THR A 2 7.73 22.79 -24.98
C THR A 2 7.98 21.62 -25.93
N LEU A 3 8.33 20.47 -25.35
CA LEU A 3 7.71 19.16 -25.63
C LEU A 3 8.31 18.10 -24.69
N LEU A 4 7.67 17.91 -23.54
CA LEU A 4 7.62 16.60 -22.89
C LEU A 4 6.13 16.24 -22.83
N SER A 5 5.70 15.57 -23.88
CA SER A 5 4.40 14.95 -24.10
C SER A 5 4.75 13.96 -25.21
N GLU A 6 4.77 12.66 -25.00
CA GLU A 6 3.67 11.84 -24.49
C GLU A 6 4.23 10.72 -23.61
N PHE A 7 3.85 10.72 -22.33
CA PHE A 7 3.86 9.47 -21.56
C PHE A 7 2.51 8.84 -21.89
N GLU A 8 2.53 7.77 -22.69
CA GLU A 8 1.34 7.03 -23.10
C GLU A 8 0.56 6.60 -21.85
N LEU A 9 -0.56 7.28 -21.61
CA LEU A 9 -1.51 6.94 -20.57
C LEU A 9 -2.18 5.63 -20.97
N HIS A 10 -1.88 4.54 -20.26
CA HIS A 10 -2.70 3.34 -20.31
C HIS A 10 -4.16 3.69 -20.00
N GLU A 11 -5.09 3.22 -20.83
CA GLU A 11 -6.52 3.59 -20.88
C GLU A 11 -7.38 3.15 -19.68
N ASP A 12 -6.78 2.83 -18.53
CA ASP A 12 -7.47 2.42 -17.30
C ASP A 12 -7.13 3.32 -16.10
N ALA A 13 -6.56 4.51 -16.33
CA ALA A 13 -6.33 5.46 -15.26
C ALA A 13 -7.67 5.98 -14.69
N PRO A 14 -7.90 5.90 -13.37
CA PRO A 14 -9.13 6.38 -12.75
C PRO A 14 -9.30 7.88 -13.02
N VAL A 15 -10.42 8.26 -13.63
CA VAL A 15 -10.75 9.68 -13.88
C VAL A 15 -11.09 10.33 -12.54
N TYR A 16 -10.17 11.13 -12.01
CA TYR A 16 -10.38 11.87 -10.79
C TYR A 16 -11.45 12.97 -10.95
N GLN A 17 -12.46 12.95 -10.08
CA GLN A 17 -13.58 13.91 -10.08
C GLN A 17 -13.73 14.68 -8.75
N GLY A 18 -12.73 14.60 -7.85
CA GLY A 18 -12.74 15.25 -6.53
C GLY A 18 -12.31 16.72 -6.55
N THR A 19 -12.16 17.32 -5.36
CA THR A 19 -11.89 18.77 -5.20
C THR A 19 -10.42 19.11 -4.99
N ALA A 20 -9.64 18.21 -4.39
CA ALA A 20 -8.18 18.30 -4.32
C ALA A 20 -7.54 18.09 -5.70
N SER A 21 -6.27 18.48 -5.92
CA SER A 21 -5.61 18.12 -7.19
C SER A 21 -5.17 16.65 -7.16
N PRO A 22 -5.26 15.91 -8.29
CA PRO A 22 -4.75 14.54 -8.39
C PRO A 22 -3.29 14.42 -7.94
N GLU A 23 -2.45 15.35 -8.40
CA GLU A 23 -1.02 15.41 -8.06
C GLU A 23 -0.78 15.55 -6.55
N ALA A 24 -1.61 16.31 -5.83
CA ALA A 24 -1.49 16.46 -4.38
C ALA A 24 -1.79 15.15 -3.64
N ILE A 25 -2.78 14.38 -4.12
CA ILE A 25 -3.12 13.06 -3.58
C ILE A 25 -1.98 12.09 -3.86
N GLU A 26 -1.48 12.03 -5.10
CA GLU A 26 -0.37 11.16 -5.49
C GLU A 26 0.91 11.45 -4.70
N ILE A 27 1.27 12.72 -4.50
CA ILE A 27 2.40 13.11 -3.65
C ILE A 27 2.19 12.63 -2.21
N THR A 28 0.98 12.70 -1.70
CA THR A 28 0.66 12.26 -0.33
C THR A 28 0.78 10.75 -0.20
N VAL A 29 0.19 9.99 -1.13
CA VAL A 29 0.30 8.52 -1.19
C VAL A 29 1.76 8.10 -1.35
N GLY A 30 2.51 8.74 -2.25
CA GLY A 30 3.93 8.46 -2.46
C GLY A 30 4.80 8.76 -1.23
N LYS A 31 4.47 9.78 -0.44
CA LYS A 31 5.12 10.03 0.85
C LYS A 31 4.84 8.91 1.85
N LEU A 32 3.60 8.46 1.97
CA LEU A 32 3.24 7.34 2.85
C LEU A 32 4.02 6.08 2.46
N TYR A 33 4.10 5.76 1.16
CA TYR A 33 4.87 4.62 0.67
C TYR A 33 6.37 4.77 0.98
N SER A 34 6.95 5.94 0.67
CA SER A 34 8.37 6.21 0.92
C SER A 34 8.74 6.09 2.40
N GLU A 35 7.89 6.59 3.31
CA GLU A 35 8.08 6.45 4.77
C GLU A 35 8.12 4.98 5.19
N VAL A 36 7.21 4.15 4.65
CA VAL A 36 7.15 2.73 4.95
C VAL A 36 8.37 1.99 4.41
N VAL A 37 8.76 2.25 3.15
CA VAL A 37 9.96 1.64 2.56
C VAL A 37 11.21 1.98 3.36
N HIS A 38 11.37 3.23 3.81
CA HIS A 38 12.51 3.62 4.64
C HIS A 38 12.56 2.87 5.97
N ARG A 39 11.39 2.55 6.56
CA ARG A 39 11.30 1.96 7.89
C ARG A 39 11.30 0.42 7.88
N TYR A 40 10.76 -0.20 6.84
CA TYR A 40 10.47 -1.64 6.78
C TYR A 40 11.08 -2.32 5.54
N SER A 41 12.20 -1.80 5.03
CA SER A 41 12.87 -2.20 3.77
C SER A 41 13.27 -3.67 3.61
N THR A 42 13.01 -4.54 4.59
CA THR A 42 13.52 -5.91 4.63
C THR A 42 12.72 -6.90 3.78
N TYR A 43 11.43 -6.66 3.53
CA TYR A 43 10.60 -7.57 2.71
C TYR A 43 9.38 -6.87 2.08
N GLU A 44 9.07 -7.19 0.82
CA GLU A 44 7.96 -6.59 0.08
C GLU A 44 6.61 -6.80 0.76
N ALA A 45 6.34 -7.98 1.33
CA ALA A 45 5.07 -8.21 2.04
C ALA A 45 4.93 -7.37 3.32
N VAL A 46 6.04 -7.08 4.02
CA VAL A 46 6.04 -6.22 5.22
C VAL A 46 5.84 -4.76 4.81
N VAL A 47 6.49 -4.32 3.73
CA VAL A 47 6.26 -2.99 3.14
C VAL A 47 4.80 -2.87 2.72
N ARG A 48 4.23 -3.87 2.03
CA ARG A 48 2.83 -3.87 1.61
C ARG A 48 1.88 -3.80 2.81
N SER A 49 2.04 -4.66 3.81
CA SER A 49 1.16 -4.69 4.99
C SER A 49 1.17 -3.35 5.73
N HIS A 50 2.35 -2.79 6.00
CA HIS A 50 2.45 -1.46 6.63
C HIS A 50 1.96 -0.33 5.73
N PHE A 51 2.19 -0.38 4.43
CA PHE A 51 1.67 0.61 3.51
C PHE A 51 0.14 0.60 3.48
N CYS A 52 -0.47 -0.59 3.43
CA CYS A 52 -1.92 -0.75 3.47
C CYS A 52 -2.50 -0.19 4.78
N GLN A 53 -1.85 -0.46 5.92
CA GLN A 53 -2.22 0.13 7.20
C GLN A 53 -2.13 1.66 7.18
N ARG A 54 -1.04 2.24 6.65
CA ARG A 54 -0.85 3.70 6.60
C ARG A 54 -1.87 4.39 5.69
N MET A 55 -2.27 3.74 4.60
CA MET A 55 -3.35 4.23 3.75
C MET A 55 -4.68 4.30 4.52
N ARG A 56 -5.05 3.24 5.25
CA ARG A 56 -6.27 3.24 6.09
C ARG A 56 -6.21 4.25 7.23
N GLU A 57 -5.05 4.42 7.88
CA GLU A 57 -4.87 5.47 8.90
C GLU A 57 -5.04 6.89 8.34
N ALA A 58 -4.67 7.11 7.07
CA ALA A 58 -4.72 8.43 6.44
C ALA A 58 -6.09 8.76 5.83
N TYR A 59 -6.74 7.78 5.19
CA TYR A 59 -7.96 7.99 4.40
C TYR A 59 -9.21 7.30 4.99
N GLY A 60 -9.04 6.50 6.05
CA GLY A 60 -10.11 5.71 6.67
C GLY A 60 -10.26 4.31 6.07
N ASP A 61 -11.17 3.53 6.65
CA ASP A 61 -11.43 2.14 6.25
C ASP A 61 -12.48 2.03 5.12
N ASP A 62 -13.31 3.06 4.93
CA ASP A 62 -14.29 3.10 3.84
C ASP A 62 -13.65 3.72 2.59
N GLU A 63 -13.16 2.86 1.71
CA GLU A 63 -12.53 3.29 0.46
C GLU A 63 -13.48 3.98 -0.51
N ASN A 64 -14.80 3.89 -0.30
CA ASN A 64 -15.82 4.49 -1.16
C ASN A 64 -16.38 5.80 -0.60
N LEU A 65 -15.84 6.29 0.52
CA LEU A 65 -16.38 7.43 1.27
C LEU A 65 -16.58 8.69 0.40
N ASP A 66 -15.57 9.05 -0.38
CA ASP A 66 -15.58 10.22 -1.25
C ASP A 66 -14.66 10.04 -2.47
N PRO A 67 -14.83 10.86 -3.53
CA PRO A 67 -14.02 10.73 -4.74
C PRO A 67 -12.51 10.90 -4.53
N GLU A 68 -12.08 11.60 -3.47
CA GLU A 68 -10.66 11.80 -3.16
C GLU A 68 -10.07 10.54 -2.55
N VAL A 69 -10.77 9.96 -1.58
CA VAL A 69 -10.43 8.67 -0.98
C VAL A 69 -10.44 7.56 -2.03
N GLN A 70 -11.48 7.48 -2.86
CA GLN A 70 -11.56 6.48 -3.94
C GLN A 70 -10.36 6.57 -4.90
N TYR A 71 -9.96 7.79 -5.27
CA TYR A 71 -8.80 7.99 -6.13
C TYR A 71 -7.49 7.64 -5.44
N ALA A 72 -7.33 8.02 -4.17
CA ALA A 72 -6.13 7.70 -3.40
C ALA A 72 -5.90 6.18 -3.33
N PHE A 73 -6.95 5.42 -3.03
CA PHE A 73 -6.89 3.96 -3.01
C PHE A 73 -6.69 3.36 -4.40
N ALA A 74 -7.36 3.86 -5.44
CA ALA A 74 -7.16 3.39 -6.81
C ALA A 74 -5.72 3.64 -7.31
N PHE A 75 -5.16 4.81 -7.04
CA PHE A 75 -3.78 5.14 -7.35
C PHE A 75 -2.79 4.28 -6.56
N ALA A 76 -3.04 4.06 -5.27
CA ALA A 76 -2.23 3.19 -4.41
C ALA A 76 -2.23 1.74 -4.90
N ARG A 77 -3.38 1.23 -5.37
CA ARG A 77 -3.50 -0.10 -5.99
C ARG A 77 -2.67 -0.19 -7.26
N HIS A 78 -2.81 0.78 -8.14
CA HIS A 78 -2.16 0.77 -9.45
C HIS A 78 -0.63 0.91 -9.33
N THR A 79 -0.16 1.73 -8.39
CA THR A 79 1.26 2.15 -8.35
C THR A 79 2.09 1.39 -7.32
N TYR A 80 1.47 0.95 -6.22
CA TYR A 80 2.18 0.44 -5.04
C TYR A 80 1.61 -0.90 -4.53
N ASP A 81 0.82 -1.60 -5.37
CA ASP A 81 0.23 -2.90 -5.05
C ASP A 81 -0.56 -2.91 -3.72
N TYR A 82 -1.26 -1.80 -3.44
CA TYR A 82 -2.19 -1.75 -2.32
C TYR A 82 -3.24 -2.86 -2.43
N VAL A 83 -3.60 -3.44 -1.29
CA VAL A 83 -4.70 -4.40 -1.15
C VAL A 83 -5.59 -3.95 0.01
N SER A 84 -6.90 -4.25 -0.10
CA SER A 84 -7.85 -3.98 0.97
C SER A 84 -7.50 -4.77 2.24
N GLU A 85 -8.12 -4.43 3.37
CA GLU A 85 -7.90 -5.18 4.61
C GLU A 85 -8.31 -6.65 4.49
N GLU A 86 -9.42 -6.93 3.82
CA GLU A 86 -9.89 -8.31 3.58
C GLU A 86 -8.89 -9.10 2.73
N GLU A 87 -8.45 -8.53 1.60
CA GLU A 87 -7.43 -9.15 0.73
C GLU A 87 -6.10 -9.34 1.46
N LEU A 88 -5.70 -8.39 2.32
CA LEU A 88 -4.49 -8.50 3.12
C LEU A 88 -4.58 -9.67 4.11
N LEU A 89 -5.73 -9.84 4.77
CA LEU A 89 -5.96 -10.96 5.70
C LEU A 89 -5.96 -12.31 4.97
N GLU A 90 -6.48 -12.37 3.75
CA GLU A 90 -6.42 -13.57 2.91
C GLU A 90 -4.98 -13.92 2.54
N ILE A 91 -4.20 -12.92 2.11
CA ILE A 91 -2.77 -13.07 1.80
C ILE A 91 -2.00 -13.51 3.05
N GLU A 92 -2.22 -12.87 4.20
CA GLU A 92 -1.54 -13.22 5.46
C GLU A 92 -1.93 -14.63 5.95
N ALA A 93 -3.17 -15.07 5.72
CA ALA A 93 -3.61 -16.43 6.02
C ALA A 93 -2.96 -17.47 5.09
N GLU A 94 -2.83 -17.17 3.80
CA GLU A 94 -2.10 -18.00 2.85
C GLU A 94 -0.60 -18.07 3.20
N ASP A 95 0.02 -16.93 3.46
CA ASP A 95 1.40 -16.82 3.94
C ASP A 95 1.58 -17.65 5.22
N SER A 96 0.65 -17.56 6.17
CA SER A 96 0.67 -18.37 7.39
C SER A 96 0.61 -19.88 7.11
N ASN A 97 -0.26 -20.32 6.19
CA ASN A 97 -0.34 -21.72 5.76
C ASN A 97 0.95 -22.20 5.09
N ASN A 98 1.67 -21.29 4.42
CA ASN A 98 2.97 -21.54 3.81
C ASN A 98 4.15 -21.39 4.77
N GLY A 99 3.89 -21.07 6.05
CA GLY A 99 4.92 -20.85 7.05
C GLY A 99 5.68 -19.54 6.86
N ILE A 100 4.98 -18.46 6.48
CA ILE A 100 5.49 -17.09 6.41
C ILE A 100 4.72 -16.25 7.44
N CYS A 101 5.43 -15.43 8.23
CA CYS A 101 4.79 -14.57 9.23
C CYS A 101 4.68 -13.12 8.76
N SER A 102 3.69 -12.40 9.28
CA SER A 102 3.42 -10.98 9.00
C SER A 102 4.56 -10.03 9.41
N HIS A 103 5.49 -10.48 10.26
CA HIS A 103 6.64 -9.68 10.70
C HIS A 103 7.85 -9.72 9.74
N GLY A 104 7.81 -10.55 8.68
CA GLY A 104 8.94 -10.72 7.75
C GLY A 104 10.17 -11.40 8.37
N LEU A 105 11.29 -11.41 7.64
CA LEU A 105 12.43 -12.31 7.92
C LEU A 105 13.31 -11.98 9.15
N ASN A 106 12.93 -11.03 10.03
CA ASN A 106 13.68 -10.69 11.26
C ASN A 106 12.77 -10.15 12.39
N TRP A 107 12.93 -10.51 13.68
CA TRP A 107 14.14 -10.23 14.50
C TRP A 107 15.16 -11.36 14.69
N LEU A 108 14.84 -12.63 14.87
CA LEU A 108 15.90 -13.68 14.83
C LEU A 108 15.50 -14.98 14.16
N THR A 109 14.21 -15.15 13.89
CA THR A 109 13.63 -16.44 13.58
C THR A 109 12.13 -16.19 13.35
N CYS A 110 11.71 -15.92 12.10
CA CYS A 110 10.31 -15.96 11.62
C CYS A 110 10.04 -17.37 11.00
N PRO A 111 8.82 -17.91 11.10
CA PRO A 111 8.38 -19.32 11.03
C PRO A 111 9.43 -20.40 10.94
N CYS A 112 10.13 -20.71 12.01
CA CYS A 112 10.14 -20.16 13.35
C CYS A 112 8.84 -19.69 14.04
N GLY A 113 8.56 -20.41 15.11
CA GLY A 113 8.11 -19.70 16.30
C GLY A 113 8.89 -18.41 16.55
N CYS A 114 8.16 -17.39 16.97
CA CYS A 114 8.65 -16.09 17.38
C CYS A 114 9.42 -16.19 18.74
N PHE A 115 10.50 -16.99 18.79
CA PHE A 115 11.07 -17.65 19.98
C PHE A 115 11.71 -16.75 21.06
N GLU A 116 10.91 -16.16 21.95
CA GLU A 116 11.07 -16.08 23.42
C GLU A 116 10.07 -15.04 23.90
N VAL A 117 8.91 -15.49 24.37
CA VAL A 117 8.05 -14.68 25.24
C VAL A 117 7.89 -15.45 26.54
N ASP A 118 8.50 -14.93 27.61
CA ASP A 118 8.06 -15.18 28.98
C ASP A 118 6.66 -14.57 29.20
#